data_AF-A0A540VPR6-F1
#
_entry.id   AF-A0A540VPR6-F1
#
_cell.length_a   1.000
_cell.length_b   1.000
_cell.length_c   1.000
_cell.angle_alpha   90.00
_cell.angle_beta   90.00
_cell.angle_gamma   90.00
#
_symmetry.space_group_name_H-M   'P 1'
#
loop_
_entity.id
_entity.type
_entity.pdbx_description
1 polymer ?
#
loop_
_entity_poly.entity_id
_entity_poly.type
_entity_poly.pdbx_seq_one_letter_code
_entity_poly.pdbx_strand_id
1 'polypeptide(L)' 'ARDLQAAEAAGVPAWLVRTGNGQTTARDAAFAHVPVFDDLAAAVDALTAPHRAAGEPS' A
#
# COMPACT_ATOMS: atom_id res chain seq x y z
N ALA A 1 4.32 2.70 -12.44
CA ALA A 1 4.66 4.04 -11.94
C ALA A 1 6.13 4.08 -11.51
N ARG A 2 6.84 5.19 -11.75
CA ARG A 2 8.28 5.32 -11.44
C ARG A 2 8.56 5.18 -9.95
N ASP A 3 7.69 5.73 -9.10
CA ASP A 3 7.89 5.70 -7.65
C ASP A 3 7.76 4.28 -7.06
N LEU A 4 6.81 3.48 -7.58
CA LEU A 4 6.66 2.08 -7.17
C LEU A 4 7.88 1.24 -7.55
N GLN A 5 8.40 1.42 -8.76
CA GLN A 5 9.62 0.75 -9.22
C GLN A 5 10.85 1.19 -8.41
N ALA A 6 10.92 2.47 -8.03
CA ALA A 6 12.01 2.98 -7.19
C ALA A 6 11.96 2.40 -5.77
N ALA A 7 10.76 2.27 -5.18
CA ALA A 7 10.57 1.63 -3.88
C ALA A 7 11.02 0.16 -3.91
N GLU A 8 10.61 -0.59 -4.94
CA GLU A 8 11.06 -1.98 -5.15
C GLU A 8 12.58 -2.09 -5.29
N ALA A 9 13.18 -1.24 -6.12
CA ALA A 9 14.64 -1.24 -6.32
C ALA A 9 15.41 -0.87 -5.04
N ALA A 10 14.81 -0.07 -4.17
CA ALA A 10 15.37 0.29 -2.86
C ALA A 10 15.10 -0.76 -1.76
N GLY A 11 14.31 -1.80 -2.06
CA GLY A 11 13.96 -2.85 -1.10
C GLY A 11 13.01 -2.36 0.01
N VAL A 12 12.26 -1.28 -0.23
CA VAL A 12 11.30 -0.74 0.73
C VAL A 12 9.86 -1.10 0.33
N PRO A 13 8.94 -1.27 1.29
CA PRO A 13 7.54 -1.55 0.98
C PRO A 13 6.93 -0.43 0.12
N ALA A 14 6.43 -0.79 -1.05
CA ALA A 14 5.73 0.11 -1.95
C ALA A 14 4.24 0.02 -1.71
N TRP A 15 3.54 1.15 -1.60
CA TRP A 15 2.08 1.25 -1.45
C TRP A 15 1.50 2.20 -2.50
N LEU A 16 0.27 1.96 -2.93
CA LEU A 16 -0.42 2.77 -3.93
C LEU A 16 -1.70 3.37 -3.33
N VAL A 17 -1.95 4.65 -3.60
CA VAL A 17 -3.25 5.30 -3.32
C VAL A 17 -3.99 5.56 -4.63
N ARG A 18 -5.32 5.46 -4.62
CA ARG A 18 -6.20 5.64 -5.80
C ARG A 18 -6.52 7.09 -6.12
N THR A 19 -5.79 8.05 -5.57
CA THR A 19 -5.96 9.47 -5.91
C THR A 19 -5.11 9.85 -7.12
N GLY A 20 -5.60 10.77 -7.96
CA GLY A 20 -4.90 11.23 -9.17
C GLY A 20 -4.54 10.09 -10.14
N ASN A 21 -3.26 10.02 -10.53
CA ASN A 21 -2.73 8.98 -11.44
C ASN A 21 -2.76 7.57 -10.84
N GLY A 22 -3.06 7.45 -9.54
CA GLY A 22 -3.21 6.18 -8.86
C GLY A 22 -4.31 5.29 -9.44
N GLN A 23 -5.40 5.88 -9.93
CA GLN A 23 -6.50 5.12 -10.54
C GLN A 23 -6.07 4.34 -11.77
N THR A 24 -5.22 4.94 -12.61
CA THR A 24 -4.68 4.27 -13.79
C THR A 24 -3.62 3.26 -13.38
N THR A 25 -2.75 3.63 -12.43
CA THR A 25 -1.67 2.76 -11.95
C THR A 25 -2.21 1.48 -11.30
N ALA A 26 -3.33 1.55 -10.59
CA ALA A 26 -3.96 0.39 -9.94
C ALA A 26 -4.51 -0.66 -10.93
N ARG A 27 -4.63 -0.33 -12.21
CA ARG A 27 -5.06 -1.26 -13.28
C ARG A 27 -3.89 -1.98 -13.95
N ASP A 28 -2.66 -1.56 -13.67
CA ASP A 28 -1.46 -2.15 -14.25
C ASP A 28 -1.12 -3.46 -13.52
N ALA A 29 -1.13 -4.56 -14.26
CA ALA A 29 -0.84 -5.89 -13.73
C ALA A 29 0.57 -5.99 -13.13
N ALA A 30 1.51 -5.11 -13.52
CA ALA A 30 2.85 -5.07 -12.95
C ALA A 30 2.86 -4.68 -11.46
N PHE A 31 1.80 -4.06 -10.95
CA PHE A 31 1.68 -3.63 -9.54
C PHE A 31 0.54 -4.35 -8.80
N ALA A 32 0.09 -5.50 -9.29
CA ALA A 32 -1.00 -6.25 -8.67
C ALA A 32 -0.68 -6.76 -7.25
N HIS A 33 0.61 -6.89 -6.90
CA HIS A 33 1.08 -7.26 -5.56
C HIS A 33 1.19 -6.08 -4.59
N VAL A 34 1.12 -4.84 -5.09
CA VAL A 34 1.25 -3.62 -4.28
C VAL A 34 -0.08 -3.37 -3.55
N PRO A 35 -0.08 -3.18 -2.22
CA PRO A 35 -1.28 -2.77 -1.49
C PRO A 35 -1.85 -1.46 -2.05
N VAL A 36 -3.15 -1.46 -2.33
CA VAL A 36 -3.87 -0.30 -2.90
C VAL A 36 -4.88 0.24 -1.91
N PHE A 37 -4.77 1.53 -1.59
CA PHE A 37 -5.65 2.28 -0.69
C PHE A 37 -6.45 3.32 -1.47
N ASP A 38 -7.59 3.76 -0.92
CA ASP A 38 -8.42 4.76 -1.60
C ASP A 38 -7.75 6.13 -1.63
N ASP A 39 -7.13 6.52 -0.53
CA ASP A 39 -6.37 7.75 -0.39
C ASP A 39 -5.23 7.60 0.64
N LEU A 40 -4.52 8.70 0.89
CA LEU A 40 -3.42 8.73 1.84
C LEU A 40 -3.88 8.52 3.30
N ALA A 41 -5.08 8.99 3.66
CA ALA A 41 -5.59 8.82 5.02
C ALA A 41 -5.82 7.33 5.31
N ALA A 42 -6.45 6.61 4.39
CA ALA A 42 -6.64 5.16 4.50
C ALA A 42 -5.33 4.38 4.60
N ALA A 43 -4.28 4.81 3.88
CA ALA A 43 -2.95 4.22 3.99
C ALA A 43 -2.34 4.45 5.39
N VAL A 44 -2.42 5.68 5.92
CA VAL A 44 -1.92 6.02 7.26
C VAL A 44 -2.68 5.26 8.35
N ASP A 45 -3.99 5.12 8.21
CA ASP A 45 -4.81 4.33 9.13
C ASP A 45 -4.32 2.87 9.18
N ALA A 46 -3.95 2.29 8.04
CA ALA A 46 -3.38 0.94 7.98
C ALA A 46 -1.98 0.83 8.64
N LEU A 47 -1.15 1.88 8.56
CA LEU A 47 0.18 1.90 9.23
C LEU A 47 0.08 1.98 10.75
N THR A 48 -0.91 2.75 11.21
CA THR A 48 -1.01 3.15 12.61
C THR A 48 -2.04 2.32 13.37
N ALA A 49 -2.78 1.47 12.67
CA ALA A 49 -3.68 0.50 13.27
C ALA A 49 -2.91 -0.31 14.32
N PRO A 50 -3.37 -0.35 15.58
CA PRO A 50 -2.72 -1.15 16.61
C PRO A 50 -2.70 -2.60 16.13
N HIS A 51 -1.49 -3.18 16.08
CA HIS A 51 -1.33 -4.61 15.82
C HIS A 51 -1.95 -5.34 17.01
N ARG A 52 -3.23 -5.71 16.92
CA ARG A 52 -3.77 -6.70 17.85
C ARG A 52 -3.04 -7.99 17.55
N ALA A 53 -2.07 -8.31 18.40
CA ALA A 53 -1.49 -9.63 18.46
C ALA A 53 -2.64 -10.64 18.53
N ALA A 54 -2.71 -11.50 17.52
CA ALA A 54 -3.67 -12.56 17.48
C ALA A 54 -3.37 -13.54 18.63
N GLY A 55 -4.23 -13.53 19.66
CA GLY A 55 -4.38 -14.63 20.62
C GLY A 55 -3.67 -14.46 21.96
N GLU A 56 -4.45 -14.11 22.99
CA GLU A 56 -4.32 -14.78 24.29
C GLU A 56 -5.68 -15.41 24.61
N PRO A 57 -5.78 -16.74 24.74
CA PRO A 57 -7.00 -17.41 25.19
C PRO A 57 -7.20 -17.13 26.69
N SER A 58 -8.44 -16.80 27.05
CA SER A 58 -8.90 -16.83 28.44
C SER A 58 -9.24 -18.25 28.89
#